data_AF-S3K5V2-F1
#
_entry.id   AF-S3K5V2-F1
#
_cell.length_a   1.000
_cell.length_b   1.000
_cell.length_c   1.000
_cell.angle_alpha   90.00
_cell.angle_beta   90.00
_cell.angle_gamma   90.00
#
_symmetry.space_group_name_H-M   'P 1'
#
loop_
_entity.id
_entity.type
_entity.pdbx_description
1 polymer ?
#
loop_
_entity_poly.entity_id
_entity_poly.type
_entity_poly.pdbx_seq_one_letter_code
_entity_poly.pdbx_strand_id
1 'polypeptide(L)'
;MKRHLLVIVVLFLNILVFAQNKGINVDLQVGEEDLFIEFIDEKTYTFYSPFGGHLWGNYPYTLEKGVLTLKNNGTKVFDIERLNNLIFPKGNSSTFVYDENYRDFYCTGIYKNEKLILRDFKNPTSVGSECFLNGIKVIKYDKSKSNIIAKENLKIRNAPNLNAETGKFNYSTYFCPAPPSVSRHPLGNSFTPYSDYIVQDNGYLPLLLAGLVVYYDAVTVQKDTIDGITAPWYRIAMYDRSDEGTDQYFWVFGGYIKEVTDPDNPEYVKVLVQNAVGKGVLKKE
;
A
#
# COMPACT_ATOMS: atom_id res chain seq x y z
N MET A 1 15.98 -4.69 -56.36
CA MET A 1 16.81 -5.14 -55.21
C MET A 1 17.30 -4.02 -54.27
N LYS A 2 17.66 -2.81 -54.74
CA LYS A 2 18.23 -1.77 -53.86
C LYS A 2 17.25 -1.06 -52.88
N ARG A 3 15.93 -1.07 -53.13
CA ARG A 3 14.93 -0.43 -52.25
C ARG A 3 14.52 -1.27 -51.03
N HIS A 4 14.57 -2.60 -51.12
CA HIS A 4 14.20 -3.47 -50.00
C HIS A 4 15.33 -3.63 -48.96
N LEU A 5 16.59 -3.47 -49.37
CA LEU A 5 17.73 -3.53 -48.45
C LEU A 5 17.76 -2.31 -47.51
N LEU A 6 17.36 -1.13 -47.99
CA LEU A 6 17.31 0.09 -47.18
C LEU A 6 16.25 0.01 -46.07
N VAL A 7 15.09 -0.60 -46.38
CA VAL A 7 14.00 -0.77 -45.41
C VAL A 7 14.39 -1.75 -44.31
N ILE A 8 15.10 -2.83 -44.66
CA ILE A 8 15.57 -3.83 -43.68
C ILE A 8 16.66 -3.24 -42.78
N VAL A 9 17.58 -2.42 -43.31
CA VAL A 9 18.63 -1.76 -42.51
C VAL A 9 18.05 -0.69 -41.57
N VAL A 10 17.04 0.08 -42.02
CA VAL A 10 16.36 1.06 -41.17
C VAL A 10 15.53 0.37 -40.07
N LEU A 11 14.90 -0.78 -40.36
CA LEU A 11 14.20 -1.57 -39.35
C LEU A 11 15.18 -2.18 -38.32
N PHE A 12 16.33 -2.69 -38.76
CA PHE A 12 17.33 -3.26 -37.83
C PHE A 12 17.98 -2.20 -36.93
N LEU A 13 18.25 -0.99 -37.46
CA LEU A 13 18.76 0.12 -36.65
C LEU A 13 17.73 0.62 -35.62
N ASN A 14 16.43 0.64 -35.95
CA ASN A 14 15.40 0.98 -34.98
C ASN A 14 15.23 -0.11 -33.90
N ILE A 15 15.39 -1.39 -34.23
CA ILE A 15 15.33 -2.48 -33.24
C ILE A 15 16.53 -2.43 -32.28
N LEU A 16 17.73 -2.07 -32.76
CA LEU A 16 18.92 -1.87 -31.91
C LEU A 16 18.79 -0.63 -30.99
N VAL A 17 18.18 0.46 -31.47
CA VAL A 17 17.89 1.64 -30.64
C VAL A 17 16.79 1.34 -29.60
N PHE A 18 15.81 0.49 -29.92
CA PHE A 18 14.82 0.03 -28.94
C PHE A 18 15.37 -1.01 -27.94
N ALA A 19 16.40 -1.77 -28.32
CA ALA A 19 17.03 -2.75 -27.44
C ALA A 19 17.98 -2.12 -26.39
N GLN A 20 18.46 -0.90 -26.62
CA GLN A 20 19.36 -0.20 -25.68
C GLN A 20 18.66 0.52 -24.51
N ASN A 21 17.32 0.49 -24.41
CA ASN A 21 16.59 1.19 -23.35
C ASN A 21 15.74 0.28 -22.44
N LYS A 22 16.04 -1.02 -22.37
CA LYS A 22 15.58 -1.87 -21.24
C LYS A 22 16.62 -1.93 -20.13
N GLY A 23 17.18 -0.79 -19.76
CA GLY A 23 17.41 -0.54 -18.35
C GLY A 23 16.02 -0.33 -17.77
N ILE A 24 15.47 -1.35 -17.10
CA ILE A 24 14.27 -1.16 -16.29
C ILE A 24 14.68 -0.15 -15.22
N ASN A 25 14.40 1.13 -15.46
CA ASN A 25 14.28 2.09 -14.39
C ASN A 25 13.05 1.61 -13.63
N VAL A 26 13.29 0.88 -12.54
CA VAL A 26 12.28 0.72 -11.51
C VAL A 26 12.14 2.11 -10.92
N ASP A 27 11.31 2.92 -11.56
CA ASP A 27 10.82 4.16 -11.00
C ASP A 27 9.87 3.71 -9.89
N LEU A 28 10.45 3.33 -8.74
CA LEU A 28 9.71 3.19 -7.50
C LEU A 28 9.04 4.55 -7.33
N GLN A 29 7.76 4.63 -7.69
CA GLN A 29 6.95 5.82 -7.48
C GLN A 29 6.76 5.94 -5.96
N VAL A 30 7.81 6.37 -5.27
CA VAL A 30 7.75 6.82 -3.88
C VAL A 30 6.78 7.99 -3.91
N GLY A 31 5.60 7.77 -3.33
CA GLY A 31 4.63 8.82 -3.12
C GLY A 31 5.23 9.86 -2.18
N GLU A 32 4.74 11.10 -2.26
CA GLU A 32 5.21 12.20 -1.40
C GLU A 32 5.04 11.87 0.10
N GLU A 33 4.14 10.96 0.41
CA GLU A 33 3.84 10.47 1.76
C GLU A 33 4.89 9.46 2.27
N ASP A 34 5.66 8.83 1.39
CA ASP A 34 6.46 7.66 1.73
C ASP A 34 7.89 7.99 2.20
N LEU A 35 8.24 9.28 2.37
CA LEU A 35 9.54 9.67 2.92
C LEU A 35 9.49 9.90 4.43
N PHE A 36 10.43 9.26 5.13
CA PHE A 36 10.61 9.44 6.56
C PHE A 36 11.82 10.32 6.83
N ILE A 37 11.76 11.11 7.90
CA ILE A 37 12.93 11.74 8.50
C ILE A 37 13.23 11.11 9.86
N GLU A 38 14.48 11.13 10.25
CA GLU A 38 14.89 10.81 11.62
C GLU A 38 15.80 11.92 12.13
N PHE A 39 15.52 12.42 13.33
CA PHE A 39 16.42 13.30 14.06
C PHE A 39 17.50 12.46 14.75
N ILE A 40 18.71 12.48 14.19
CA ILE A 40 19.86 11.71 14.68
C ILE A 40 20.36 12.30 16.01
N ASP A 41 20.38 13.62 16.11
CA ASP A 41 20.73 14.37 17.32
C ASP A 41 19.97 15.71 17.38
N GLU A 42 20.33 16.59 18.32
CA GLU A 42 19.69 17.90 18.52
C GLU A 42 19.87 18.88 17.34
N LYS A 43 20.77 18.58 16.40
CA LYS A 43 21.18 19.47 15.31
C LYS A 43 21.12 18.83 13.94
N THR A 44 21.13 17.50 13.85
CA THR A 44 21.19 16.77 12.59
C THR A 44 20.04 15.79 12.38
N TYR A 45 19.62 15.67 11.13
CA TYR A 45 18.57 14.75 10.68
C TYR A 45 19.03 13.99 9.43
N THR A 46 18.35 12.89 9.12
CA THR A 46 18.53 12.14 7.86
C THR A 46 17.19 11.75 7.26
N PHE A 47 17.20 11.31 5.99
CA PHE A 47 16.03 10.79 5.30
C PHE A 47 16.08 9.26 5.23
N TYR A 48 14.91 8.63 5.20
CA TYR A 48 14.77 7.19 5.02
C TYR A 48 13.82 6.88 3.87
N SER A 49 14.19 5.82 3.15
CA SER A 49 13.29 5.17 2.20
C SER A 49 12.17 4.45 2.94
N PRO A 50 10.94 4.44 2.39
CA PRO A 50 9.83 3.64 2.93
C PRO A 50 10.12 2.13 2.89
N PHE A 51 11.04 1.71 2.02
CA PHE A 51 11.41 0.30 1.83
C PHE A 51 12.64 -0.11 2.66
N GLY A 52 13.09 0.76 3.58
CA GLY A 52 14.30 0.58 4.37
C GLY A 52 15.57 1.10 3.67
N GLY A 53 16.56 1.48 4.48
CA GLY A 53 17.82 2.07 4.02
C GLY A 53 17.90 3.58 4.19
N HIS A 54 19.07 4.06 4.64
CA HIS A 54 19.34 5.49 4.80
C HIS A 54 19.48 6.16 3.42
N LEU A 55 18.77 7.27 3.24
CA LEU A 55 18.99 8.19 2.13
C LEU A 55 20.09 9.18 2.58
N TRP A 56 21.32 8.74 2.38
CA TRP A 56 22.62 9.45 2.37
C TRP A 56 22.66 10.83 3.06
N GLY A 57 23.45 10.91 4.14
CA GLY A 57 23.92 12.15 4.75
C GLY A 57 23.17 12.57 6.01
N ASN A 58 23.89 13.23 6.92
CA ASN A 58 23.32 13.92 8.08
C ASN A 58 23.31 15.42 7.78
N TYR A 59 22.14 16.01 7.88
CA TYR A 59 21.86 17.37 7.45
C TYR A 59 21.45 18.24 8.63
N PRO A 60 21.80 19.53 8.65
CA PRO A 60 21.42 20.41 9.75
C PRO A 60 19.92 20.72 9.75
N TYR A 61 19.31 20.76 10.94
CA TYR A 61 17.97 21.31 11.13
C TYR A 61 17.92 22.29 12.30
N THR A 62 16.84 23.05 12.38
CA THR A 62 16.44 23.79 13.58
C THR A 62 14.96 23.56 13.84
N LEU A 63 14.58 23.33 15.09
CA LEU A 63 13.20 23.22 15.52
C LEU A 63 12.93 24.25 16.62
N GLU A 64 12.13 25.28 16.31
CA GLU A 64 11.80 26.35 17.24
C GLU A 64 10.30 26.59 17.25
N LYS A 65 9.65 26.43 18.41
CA LYS A 65 8.21 26.73 18.61
C LYS A 65 7.31 26.10 17.53
N GLY A 66 7.53 24.82 17.22
CA GLY A 66 6.75 24.09 16.20
C GLY A 66 7.09 24.45 14.75
N VAL A 67 8.16 25.18 14.50
CA VAL A 67 8.67 25.45 13.15
C VAL A 67 9.94 24.65 12.92
N LEU A 68 9.86 23.65 12.04
CA LEU A 68 11.00 22.84 11.61
C LEU A 68 11.61 23.46 10.35
N THR A 69 12.89 23.80 10.42
CA THR A 69 13.67 24.24 9.25
C THR A 69 14.67 23.15 8.90
N LEU A 70 14.50 22.54 7.74
CA LEU A 70 15.47 21.62 7.17
C LEU A 70 16.46 22.39 6.30
N LYS A 71 17.74 22.02 6.37
CA LYS A 71 18.81 22.59 5.54
C LYS A 71 19.63 21.46 4.94
N ASN A 72 20.03 21.60 3.69
CA ASN A 72 21.02 20.72 3.06
C ASN A 72 22.33 21.50 2.79
N ASN A 73 23.40 20.78 2.43
CA ASN A 73 24.73 21.35 2.26
C ASN A 73 24.95 22.06 0.91
N GLY A 74 23.88 22.47 0.22
CA GLY A 74 23.95 23.08 -1.12
C GLY A 74 24.07 22.07 -2.26
N THR A 75 23.86 20.78 -1.98
CA THR A 75 23.87 19.69 -2.96
C THR A 75 22.48 19.10 -3.12
N LYS A 76 22.22 18.51 -4.29
CA LYS A 76 21.03 17.69 -4.53
C LYS A 76 21.00 16.53 -3.51
N VAL A 77 19.87 16.36 -2.80
CA VAL A 77 19.73 15.37 -1.72
C VAL A 77 19.22 14.03 -2.26
N PHE A 78 18.27 14.08 -3.20
CA PHE A 78 17.68 12.88 -3.82
C PHE A 78 18.07 12.84 -5.29
N ASP A 79 18.25 11.67 -5.91
CA ASP A 79 18.44 11.62 -7.37
C ASP A 79 17.17 12.02 -8.13
N ILE A 80 16.00 11.85 -7.51
CA ILE A 80 14.69 12.22 -8.04
C ILE A 80 14.47 13.73 -7.88
N GLU A 81 14.42 14.47 -8.98
CA GLU A 81 14.30 15.93 -8.98
C GLU A 81 12.99 16.42 -8.34
N ARG A 82 11.87 15.72 -8.58
CA ARG A 82 10.57 16.04 -7.98
C ARG A 82 10.64 16.11 -6.44
N LEU A 83 11.35 15.19 -5.79
CA LEU A 83 11.49 15.17 -4.33
C LEU A 83 12.32 16.35 -3.82
N ASN A 84 13.40 16.72 -4.54
CA ASN A 84 14.16 17.93 -4.21
C ASN A 84 13.29 19.18 -4.36
N ASN A 85 12.48 19.28 -5.41
CA ASN A 85 11.59 20.43 -5.63
C ASN A 85 10.46 20.50 -4.60
N LEU A 86 9.98 19.36 -4.10
CA LEU A 86 8.97 19.29 -3.05
C LEU A 86 9.52 19.78 -1.70
N ILE A 87 10.65 19.20 -1.29
CA ILE A 87 11.24 19.44 0.03
C ILE A 87 12.01 20.76 0.05
N PHE A 88 12.72 21.10 -1.03
CA PHE A 88 13.60 22.27 -1.16
C PHE A 88 13.33 23.11 -2.44
N PRO A 89 12.11 23.66 -2.64
CA PRO A 89 11.73 24.37 -3.88
C PRO A 89 12.54 25.64 -4.21
N LYS A 90 13.24 26.23 -3.22
CA LYS A 90 13.95 27.52 -3.37
C LYS A 90 15.38 27.47 -2.82
N GLY A 91 16.10 26.38 -3.06
CA GLY A 91 17.53 26.28 -2.73
C GLY A 91 17.85 25.16 -1.74
N ASN A 92 18.62 25.46 -0.70
CA ASN A 92 19.13 24.47 0.26
C ASN A 92 18.40 24.48 1.61
N SER A 93 17.27 25.18 1.74
CA SER A 93 16.53 25.23 2.99
C SER A 93 15.02 25.32 2.75
N SER A 94 14.25 24.75 3.67
CA SER A 94 12.80 24.87 3.69
C SER A 94 12.23 24.73 5.09
N THR A 95 11.13 25.43 5.32
CA THR A 95 10.40 25.45 6.58
C THR A 95 9.12 24.63 6.49
N PHE A 96 8.81 23.99 7.60
CA PHE A 96 7.70 23.08 7.83
C PHE A 96 7.07 23.42 9.18
N VAL A 97 5.76 23.17 9.31
CA VAL A 97 5.06 23.15 10.58
C VAL A 97 5.27 21.76 11.19
N TYR A 98 5.79 21.73 12.41
CA TYR A 98 6.04 20.52 13.17
C TYR A 98 5.06 20.48 14.34
N ASP A 99 4.07 19.59 14.22
CA ASP A 99 3.11 19.32 15.29
C ASP A 99 3.47 18.01 15.96
N GLU A 100 4.18 18.11 17.09
CA GLU A 100 4.57 16.96 17.91
C GLU A 100 3.39 16.17 18.49
N ASN A 101 2.20 16.77 18.51
CA ASN A 101 0.99 16.14 19.03
C ASN A 101 0.17 15.45 17.94
N TYR A 102 0.48 15.69 16.66
CA TYR A 102 -0.19 15.01 15.57
C TYR A 102 0.30 13.56 15.45
N ARG A 103 -0.64 12.62 15.48
CA ARG A 103 -0.36 11.19 15.28
C ARG A 103 -0.79 10.79 13.87
N ASP A 104 0.16 10.52 12.99
CA ASP A 104 -0.09 9.81 11.73
C ASP A 104 -0.17 8.30 11.99
N PHE A 105 -0.74 7.54 11.06
CA PHE A 105 -0.94 6.10 11.22
C PHE A 105 0.39 5.37 11.43
N TYR A 106 1.42 5.81 10.73
CA TYR A 106 2.75 5.22 10.80
C TYR A 106 3.52 5.79 12.01
N CYS A 107 3.58 7.11 12.15
CA CYS A 107 4.41 7.80 13.15
C CYS A 107 4.01 9.29 13.31
N THR A 108 4.87 10.17 13.84
CA THR A 108 4.54 11.60 14.00
C THR A 108 4.60 12.32 12.64
N GLY A 109 3.59 13.12 12.31
CA GLY A 109 3.48 13.79 11.01
C GLY A 109 4.13 15.18 10.97
N ILE A 110 4.71 15.57 9.83
CA ILE A 110 5.35 16.87 9.62
C ILE A 110 4.72 17.56 8.40
N TYR A 111 4.33 18.82 8.57
CA TYR A 111 3.42 19.51 7.67
C TYR A 111 4.05 20.67 6.91
N LYS A 112 3.50 20.97 5.73
CA LYS A 112 3.68 22.26 5.05
C LYS A 112 2.35 22.65 4.43
N ASN A 113 1.85 23.85 4.76
CA ASN A 113 0.55 24.35 4.27
C ASN A 113 -0.59 23.33 4.46
N GLU A 114 -0.74 22.78 5.67
CA GLU A 114 -1.78 21.79 6.06
C GLU A 114 -1.69 20.43 5.35
N LYS A 115 -0.66 20.19 4.53
CA LYS A 115 -0.39 18.89 3.92
C LYS A 115 0.72 18.17 4.67
N LEU A 116 0.55 16.87 4.93
CA LEU A 116 1.60 16.00 5.43
C LEU A 116 2.68 15.86 4.35
N ILE A 117 3.91 16.25 4.63
CA ILE A 117 5.03 16.20 3.67
C ILE A 117 6.11 15.22 4.11
N LEU A 118 6.27 15.00 5.42
CA LEU A 118 7.28 14.09 5.97
C LEU A 118 6.73 13.37 7.21
N ARG A 119 7.33 12.23 7.52
CA ARG A 119 6.99 11.37 8.65
C ARG A 119 8.22 11.22 9.56
N ASP A 120 8.15 11.59 10.83
CA ASP A 120 9.25 11.34 11.78
C ASP A 120 9.26 9.86 12.15
N PHE A 121 10.34 9.15 11.83
CA PHE A 121 10.49 7.72 12.13
C PHE A 121 10.42 7.42 13.64
N LYS A 122 10.69 8.42 14.49
CA LYS A 122 10.56 8.33 15.93
C LYS A 122 9.09 8.35 16.36
N ASN A 123 8.78 7.57 17.39
CA ASN A 123 7.45 7.46 17.98
C ASN A 123 6.39 6.87 17.04
N PRO A 124 6.53 5.58 16.66
CA PRO A 124 5.49 4.90 15.92
C PRO A 124 4.17 4.98 16.69
N THR A 125 3.09 5.33 16.00
CA THR A 125 1.78 5.42 16.64
C THR A 125 1.42 4.05 17.20
N SER A 126 1.11 4.01 18.49
CA SER A 126 0.75 2.79 19.21
C SER A 126 -0.57 2.20 18.71
N VAL A 127 -0.65 0.87 18.70
CA VAL A 127 -1.92 0.15 18.50
C VAL A 127 -2.93 0.60 19.58
N GLY A 128 -4.20 0.73 19.18
CA GLY A 128 -5.30 1.21 20.01
C GLY A 128 -5.41 2.73 20.12
N SER A 129 -4.48 3.49 19.53
CA SER A 129 -4.54 4.95 19.52
C SER A 129 -5.35 5.49 18.35
N GLU A 130 -6.06 6.60 18.60
CA GLU A 130 -6.61 7.44 17.56
C GLU A 130 -5.49 8.22 16.87
N CYS A 131 -5.49 8.21 15.54
CA CYS A 131 -4.52 8.86 14.68
C CYS A 131 -5.15 9.17 13.31
N PHE A 132 -4.35 9.65 12.38
CA PHE A 132 -4.80 9.94 11.02
C PHE A 132 -4.07 9.07 10.00
N LEU A 133 -4.79 8.59 9.01
CA LEU A 133 -4.25 7.88 7.85
C LEU A 133 -4.71 8.62 6.60
N ASN A 134 -3.79 9.26 5.89
CA ASN A 134 -4.06 10.03 4.67
C ASN A 134 -5.20 11.05 4.88
N GLY A 135 -5.14 11.77 6.00
CA GLY A 135 -6.15 12.75 6.42
C GLY A 135 -7.43 12.18 7.04
N ILE A 136 -7.59 10.85 7.10
CA ILE A 136 -8.76 10.19 7.67
C ILE A 136 -8.48 9.83 9.13
N LYS A 137 -9.36 10.24 10.05
CA LYS A 137 -9.24 9.88 11.47
C LYS A 137 -9.60 8.42 11.71
N VAL A 138 -8.68 7.65 12.28
CA VAL A 138 -8.75 6.21 12.47
C VAL A 138 -8.26 5.78 13.85
N ILE A 139 -8.59 4.56 14.25
CA ILE A 139 -7.96 3.84 15.35
C ILE A 139 -7.02 2.81 14.71
N LYS A 140 -5.77 2.75 15.17
CA LYS A 140 -4.77 1.79 14.69
C LYS A 140 -4.91 0.42 15.35
N TYR A 141 -4.81 -0.65 14.57
CA TYR A 141 -4.93 -2.03 15.02
C TYR A 141 -3.67 -2.85 14.73
N ASP A 142 -3.46 -3.91 15.51
CA ASP A 142 -2.40 -4.88 15.28
C ASP A 142 -2.82 -5.83 14.17
N LYS A 143 -2.29 -5.60 12.95
CA LYS A 143 -2.59 -6.40 11.75
C LYS A 143 -2.39 -7.90 11.97
N SER A 144 -1.45 -8.31 12.83
CA SER A 144 -1.16 -9.73 13.08
C SER A 144 -2.25 -10.46 13.88
N LYS A 145 -3.12 -9.72 14.55
CA LYS A 145 -4.18 -10.26 15.43
C LYS A 145 -5.59 -9.87 14.99
N SER A 146 -5.69 -8.94 14.05
CA SER A 146 -6.94 -8.27 13.71
C SER A 146 -7.49 -8.87 12.43
N ASN A 147 -8.43 -9.80 12.58
CA ASN A 147 -9.03 -10.55 11.47
C ASN A 147 -10.52 -10.26 11.37
N ILE A 148 -10.99 -10.09 10.14
CA ILE A 148 -12.41 -9.97 9.82
C ILE A 148 -12.76 -10.96 8.73
N ILE A 149 -14.01 -11.41 8.75
CA ILE A 149 -14.58 -12.26 7.72
C ILE A 149 -15.74 -11.55 7.04
N ALA A 150 -15.79 -11.71 5.72
CA ALA A 150 -16.90 -11.25 4.91
C ALA A 150 -18.19 -12.03 5.25
N LYS A 151 -19.27 -11.34 5.57
CA LYS A 151 -20.60 -11.96 5.69
C LYS A 151 -21.28 -12.09 4.33
N GLU A 152 -21.26 -11.02 3.54
CA GLU A 152 -21.77 -10.98 2.16
C GLU A 152 -21.37 -9.66 1.47
N ASN A 153 -21.15 -9.70 0.15
CA ASN A 153 -21.08 -8.54 -0.77
C ASN A 153 -20.51 -7.24 -0.15
N LEU A 154 -19.29 -7.28 0.42
CA LEU A 154 -18.73 -6.08 1.05
C LEU A 154 -18.64 -4.93 0.06
N LYS A 155 -18.87 -3.72 0.57
CA LYS A 155 -18.62 -2.49 -0.19
C LYS A 155 -17.14 -2.15 -0.03
N ILE A 156 -16.33 -2.60 -0.99
CA ILE A 156 -14.91 -2.27 -1.08
C ILE A 156 -14.72 -0.93 -1.81
N ARG A 157 -13.82 -0.10 -1.29
CA ARG A 157 -13.55 1.25 -1.80
C ARG A 157 -12.07 1.60 -1.66
N ASN A 158 -11.57 2.44 -2.55
CA ASN A 158 -10.20 2.99 -2.46
C ASN A 158 -10.06 4.02 -1.32
N ALA A 159 -11.18 4.60 -0.85
CA ALA A 159 -11.26 5.47 0.32
C ALA A 159 -12.55 5.15 1.12
N PRO A 160 -12.63 5.42 2.43
CA PRO A 160 -13.73 5.00 3.28
C PRO A 160 -14.97 5.91 3.15
N ASN A 161 -15.55 5.94 1.95
CA ASN A 161 -16.83 6.58 1.68
C ASN A 161 -17.47 5.97 0.42
N LEU A 162 -18.80 6.09 0.29
CA LEU A 162 -19.53 5.49 -0.82
C LEU A 162 -19.22 6.08 -2.21
N ASN A 163 -18.81 7.35 -2.26
CA ASN A 163 -18.51 8.08 -3.48
C ASN A 163 -17.12 7.76 -4.04
N ALA A 164 -16.26 7.15 -3.23
CA ALA A 164 -14.94 6.71 -3.66
C ALA A 164 -15.07 5.62 -4.73
N GLU A 165 -14.04 5.50 -5.56
CA GLU A 165 -13.95 4.43 -6.54
C GLU A 165 -14.04 3.07 -5.83
N THR A 166 -14.76 2.15 -6.47
CA THR A 166 -14.84 0.78 -6.00
C THR A 166 -13.49 0.10 -6.21
N GLY A 167 -12.87 -0.35 -5.12
CA GLY A 167 -11.64 -1.13 -5.18
C GLY A 167 -11.86 -2.43 -5.94
N LYS A 168 -10.86 -2.88 -6.69
CA LYS A 168 -10.93 -4.14 -7.42
C LYS A 168 -9.67 -4.93 -7.12
N PHE A 169 -9.85 -6.23 -6.90
CA PHE A 169 -8.75 -7.15 -6.61
C PHE A 169 -8.83 -8.34 -7.55
N ASN A 170 -7.66 -8.85 -7.97
CA ASN A 170 -7.60 -10.03 -8.81
C ASN A 170 -7.68 -11.29 -7.93
N TYR A 171 -8.89 -11.83 -7.77
CA TYR A 171 -9.09 -13.02 -6.93
C TYR A 171 -8.39 -14.26 -7.47
N SER A 172 -8.01 -14.30 -8.76
CA SER A 172 -7.21 -15.41 -9.26
C SER A 172 -5.86 -15.48 -8.56
N THR A 173 -5.22 -14.35 -8.21
CA THR A 173 -3.95 -14.39 -7.48
C THR A 173 -4.12 -14.89 -6.04
N TYR A 174 -5.32 -14.77 -5.46
CA TYR A 174 -5.63 -15.35 -4.15
C TYR A 174 -5.83 -16.88 -4.21
N PHE A 175 -6.54 -17.35 -5.23
CA PHE A 175 -6.89 -18.77 -5.39
C PHE A 175 -5.80 -19.60 -6.09
N CYS A 176 -4.95 -18.98 -6.91
CA CYS A 176 -3.86 -19.65 -7.60
C CYS A 176 -2.68 -19.93 -6.65
N PRO A 177 -1.99 -21.07 -6.82
CA PRO A 177 -0.69 -21.28 -6.22
C PRO A 177 0.30 -20.24 -6.75
N ALA A 178 1.19 -19.77 -5.87
CA ALA A 178 2.29 -18.91 -6.28
C ALA A 178 3.15 -19.65 -7.33
N PRO A 179 3.71 -18.95 -8.34
CA PRO A 179 4.57 -19.57 -9.32
C PRO A 179 5.75 -20.29 -8.64
N PRO A 180 6.27 -21.40 -9.22
CA PRO A 180 7.37 -22.18 -8.62
C PRO A 180 8.62 -21.34 -8.28
N SER A 181 8.82 -20.21 -8.96
CA SER A 181 9.91 -19.25 -8.76
C SER A 181 9.80 -18.41 -7.48
N VAL A 182 8.61 -18.28 -6.88
CA VAL A 182 8.37 -17.50 -5.63
C VAL A 182 8.46 -18.40 -4.38
N SER A 183 8.97 -19.62 -4.54
CA SER A 183 9.16 -20.58 -3.45
C SER A 183 10.29 -20.14 -2.51
N ARG A 184 9.95 -19.39 -1.45
CA ARG A 184 10.79 -19.26 -0.24
C ARG A 184 10.07 -18.58 0.94
N HIS A 185 8.85 -19.01 1.28
CA HIS A 185 8.40 -18.84 2.67
C HIS A 185 8.95 -20.02 3.50
N PRO A 186 9.56 -19.80 4.67
CA PRO A 186 10.14 -20.85 5.51
C PRO A 186 9.12 -21.82 6.14
N LEU A 187 7.84 -21.78 5.73
CA LEU A 187 6.76 -22.66 6.19
C LEU A 187 6.21 -23.60 5.11
N GLY A 188 6.99 -23.91 4.07
CA GLY A 188 6.74 -25.09 3.22
C GLY A 188 5.78 -24.89 2.04
N ASN A 189 6.11 -25.57 0.94
CA ASN A 189 5.39 -25.58 -0.32
C ASN A 189 4.12 -26.46 -0.27
N SER A 190 3.04 -25.98 0.37
CA SER A 190 1.76 -26.69 0.38
C SER A 190 0.56 -25.73 0.44
N PHE A 191 0.53 -24.72 -0.42
CA PHE A 191 -0.66 -23.90 -0.65
C PHE A 191 -1.29 -24.20 -2.01
N THR A 192 -1.84 -25.40 -2.15
CA THR A 192 -2.97 -25.65 -3.07
C THR A 192 -4.17 -26.09 -2.25
N PRO A 193 -4.82 -25.18 -1.48
CA PRO A 193 -6.04 -25.54 -0.76
C PRO A 193 -7.20 -25.91 -1.70
N TYR A 194 -7.05 -25.73 -3.01
CA TYR A 194 -8.11 -25.87 -4.02
C TYR A 194 -7.68 -26.69 -5.24
N SER A 195 -6.94 -27.80 -5.05
CA SER A 195 -6.47 -28.65 -6.16
C SER A 195 -7.58 -29.16 -7.08
N ASP A 196 -8.81 -29.26 -6.58
CA ASP A 196 -9.97 -29.77 -7.31
C ASP A 196 -10.75 -28.67 -8.06
N TYR A 197 -10.21 -27.44 -8.11
CA TYR A 197 -10.87 -26.28 -8.71
C TYR A 197 -9.94 -25.52 -9.66
N ILE A 198 -10.50 -25.09 -10.78
CA ILE A 198 -9.86 -24.19 -11.74
C ILE A 198 -10.44 -22.78 -11.64
N VAL A 199 -9.58 -21.77 -11.71
CA VAL A 199 -10.00 -20.37 -11.79
C VAL A 199 -10.57 -20.10 -13.19
N GLN A 200 -11.79 -19.57 -13.26
CA GLN A 200 -12.47 -19.24 -14.52
C GLN A 200 -12.35 -17.76 -14.88
N ASP A 201 -12.31 -16.88 -13.88
CA ASP A 201 -12.23 -15.43 -14.06
C ASP A 201 -10.93 -14.89 -13.45
N ASN A 202 -10.08 -14.32 -14.31
CA ASN A 202 -8.81 -13.69 -13.95
C ASN A 202 -8.89 -12.16 -13.91
N GLY A 203 -10.11 -11.62 -13.86
CA GLY A 203 -10.38 -10.19 -13.81
C GLY A 203 -10.21 -9.56 -12.43
N TYR A 204 -9.93 -8.26 -12.44
CA TYR A 204 -10.00 -7.42 -11.24
C TYR A 204 -11.48 -7.16 -10.89
N LEU A 205 -11.94 -7.77 -9.80
CA LEU A 205 -13.34 -7.72 -9.39
C LEU A 205 -13.52 -6.99 -8.05
N PRO A 206 -14.64 -6.30 -7.84
CA PRO A 206 -14.96 -5.64 -6.57
C PRO A 206 -15.59 -6.59 -5.52
N LEU A 207 -15.70 -7.88 -5.83
CA LEU A 207 -16.55 -8.83 -5.10
C LEU A 207 -15.82 -9.46 -3.92
N LEU A 208 -16.12 -9.06 -2.68
CA LEU A 208 -15.70 -9.87 -1.54
C LEU A 208 -16.63 -11.09 -1.37
N LEU A 209 -16.01 -12.27 -1.27
CA LEU A 209 -16.70 -13.55 -1.13
C LEU A 209 -16.96 -13.84 0.35
N ALA A 210 -18.20 -14.22 0.69
CA ALA A 210 -18.50 -14.65 2.06
C ALA A 210 -17.59 -15.81 2.47
N GLY A 211 -17.11 -15.81 3.71
CA GLY A 211 -16.09 -16.77 4.17
C GLY A 211 -14.64 -16.31 3.98
N LEU A 212 -14.39 -15.26 3.19
CA LEU A 212 -13.05 -14.71 3.01
C LEU A 212 -12.59 -14.00 4.30
N VAL A 213 -11.51 -14.52 4.90
CA VAL A 213 -10.84 -13.94 6.06
C VAL A 213 -9.70 -13.04 5.59
N VAL A 214 -9.65 -11.81 6.11
CA VAL A 214 -8.60 -10.83 5.82
C VAL A 214 -8.16 -10.11 7.09
N TYR A 215 -6.93 -9.61 7.07
CA TYR A 215 -6.39 -8.77 8.12
C TYR A 215 -6.78 -7.31 7.91
N TYR A 216 -6.93 -6.57 9.00
CA TYR A 216 -7.11 -5.12 8.98
C TYR A 216 -6.13 -4.42 9.93
N ASP A 217 -5.77 -3.18 9.60
CA ASP A 217 -4.81 -2.40 10.37
C ASP A 217 -5.34 -1.03 10.85
N ALA A 218 -6.47 -0.57 10.30
CA ALA A 218 -7.11 0.68 10.68
C ALA A 218 -8.63 0.57 10.67
N VAL A 219 -9.30 1.28 11.58
CA VAL A 219 -10.75 1.44 11.60
C VAL A 219 -11.09 2.92 11.70
N THR A 220 -12.01 3.43 10.86
CA THR A 220 -12.39 4.85 10.92
C THR A 220 -13.10 5.17 12.24
N VAL A 221 -12.81 6.35 12.79
CA VAL A 221 -13.56 6.88 13.95
C VAL A 221 -14.96 7.30 13.51
N GLN A 222 -15.05 7.94 12.34
CA GLN A 222 -16.32 8.25 11.72
C GLN A 222 -17.03 6.97 11.27
N LYS A 223 -18.35 6.95 11.44
CA LYS A 223 -19.23 5.89 10.96
C LYS A 223 -20.14 6.45 9.87
N ASP A 224 -20.42 5.61 8.89
CA ASP A 224 -21.39 5.90 7.84
C ASP A 224 -22.62 5.00 8.01
N THR A 225 -23.75 5.45 7.47
CA THR A 225 -24.97 4.65 7.41
C THR A 225 -25.23 4.22 5.98
N ILE A 226 -25.25 2.91 5.76
CA ILE A 226 -25.41 2.31 4.44
C ILE A 226 -26.42 1.17 4.56
N ASP A 227 -27.43 1.17 3.69
CA ASP A 227 -28.53 0.19 3.69
C ASP A 227 -29.18 0.03 5.08
N GLY A 228 -29.27 1.13 5.84
CA GLY A 228 -29.84 1.18 7.19
C GLY A 228 -28.90 0.73 8.32
N ILE A 229 -27.66 0.33 8.00
CA ILE A 229 -26.68 -0.13 8.99
C ILE A 229 -25.66 1.00 9.22
N THR A 230 -25.46 1.42 10.47
CA THR A 230 -24.42 2.39 10.85
C THR A 230 -23.16 1.66 11.32
N ALA A 231 -22.05 1.80 10.61
CA ALA A 231 -20.80 1.13 10.94
C ALA A 231 -19.56 1.94 10.52
N PRO A 232 -18.38 1.69 11.10
CA PRO A 232 -17.14 2.27 10.61
C PRO A 232 -16.65 1.54 9.36
N TRP A 233 -15.58 2.06 8.76
CA TRP A 233 -14.83 1.41 7.69
C TRP A 233 -13.55 0.79 8.23
N TYR A 234 -13.19 -0.37 7.69
CA TYR A 234 -11.99 -1.11 8.05
C TYR A 234 -11.02 -1.07 6.87
N ARG A 235 -9.77 -0.71 7.12
CA ARG A 235 -8.71 -0.83 6.12
C ARG A 235 -8.17 -2.25 6.13
N ILE A 236 -8.37 -2.96 5.04
CA ILE A 236 -7.89 -4.32 4.85
C ILE A 236 -6.66 -4.34 3.95
N ALA A 237 -5.83 -5.36 4.14
CA ALA A 237 -4.77 -5.70 3.21
C ALA A 237 -5.10 -7.00 2.48
N MET A 238 -5.00 -6.99 1.16
CA MET A 238 -5.09 -8.17 0.32
C MET A 238 -3.73 -8.40 -0.33
N TYR A 239 -3.15 -9.56 -0.08
CA TYR A 239 -1.85 -9.92 -0.63
C TYR A 239 -1.98 -10.30 -2.10
N ASP A 240 -1.36 -9.53 -3.00
CA ASP A 240 -1.25 -9.92 -4.40
C ASP A 240 -0.12 -10.94 -4.57
N ARG A 241 -0.45 -12.17 -4.98
CA ARG A 241 0.53 -13.25 -5.21
C ARG A 241 1.20 -13.18 -6.59
N SER A 242 1.16 -12.03 -7.25
CA SER A 242 1.91 -11.79 -8.49
C SER A 242 3.43 -11.77 -8.24
N ASP A 243 4.23 -11.85 -9.31
CA ASP A 243 5.71 -11.82 -9.20
C ASP A 243 6.24 -10.51 -8.56
N GLU A 244 5.44 -9.45 -8.57
CA GLU A 244 5.75 -8.14 -7.96
C GLU A 244 5.21 -8.02 -6.52
N GLY A 245 4.66 -9.10 -5.97
CA GLY A 245 3.71 -9.15 -4.85
C GLY A 245 3.93 -8.18 -3.69
N THR A 246 3.06 -7.19 -3.61
CA THR A 246 2.90 -6.27 -2.47
C THR A 246 1.45 -6.28 -1.99
N ASP A 247 1.24 -5.96 -0.71
CA ASP A 247 -0.10 -5.83 -0.15
C ASP A 247 -0.84 -4.67 -0.83
N GLN A 248 -2.03 -4.95 -1.37
CA GLN A 248 -2.97 -3.93 -1.81
C GLN A 248 -3.91 -3.57 -0.67
N TYR A 249 -4.10 -2.27 -0.43
CA TYR A 249 -4.92 -1.77 0.66
C TYR A 249 -6.26 -1.25 0.16
N PHE A 250 -7.33 -1.62 0.86
CA PHE A 250 -8.69 -1.18 0.54
C PHE A 250 -9.46 -0.85 1.82
N TRP A 251 -10.56 -0.13 1.67
CA TRP A 251 -11.52 0.11 2.75
C TRP A 251 -12.78 -0.72 2.54
N VAL A 252 -13.24 -1.41 3.58
CA VAL A 252 -14.49 -2.18 3.57
C VAL A 252 -15.44 -1.69 4.65
N PHE A 253 -16.72 -1.60 4.29
CA PHE A 253 -17.74 -1.15 5.23
C PHE A 253 -18.03 -2.20 6.31
N GLY A 254 -17.98 -1.78 7.57
CA GLY A 254 -18.10 -2.67 8.74
C GLY A 254 -19.48 -3.31 8.93
N GLY A 255 -20.52 -2.81 8.25
CA GLY A 255 -21.87 -3.36 8.36
C GLY A 255 -21.99 -4.81 7.89
N TYR A 256 -21.07 -5.27 7.04
CA TYR A 256 -21.13 -6.59 6.40
C TYR A 256 -19.99 -7.53 6.81
N ILE A 257 -19.27 -7.22 7.90
CA ILE A 257 -18.17 -8.05 8.39
C ILE A 257 -18.47 -8.63 9.77
N LYS A 258 -17.67 -9.62 10.17
CA LYS A 258 -17.59 -10.14 11.55
C LYS A 258 -16.12 -10.22 11.96
N GLU A 259 -15.80 -9.83 13.18
CA GLU A 259 -14.48 -10.15 13.76
C GLU A 259 -14.37 -11.66 14.03
N VAL A 260 -13.18 -12.22 13.80
CA VAL A 260 -12.94 -13.65 14.02
C VAL A 260 -11.71 -13.86 14.90
N THR A 261 -11.84 -14.79 15.85
CA THR A 261 -10.79 -15.17 16.80
C THR A 261 -9.98 -16.39 16.34
N ASP A 262 -10.55 -17.18 15.43
CA ASP A 262 -9.94 -18.36 14.83
C ASP A 262 -9.95 -18.19 13.30
N PRO A 263 -8.99 -17.45 12.72
CA PRO A 263 -8.95 -17.17 11.29
C PRO A 263 -8.70 -18.42 10.43
N ASP A 264 -8.12 -19.47 11.03
CA ASP A 264 -7.76 -20.72 10.36
C ASP A 264 -8.91 -21.76 10.34
N ASN A 265 -10.10 -21.36 10.76
CA ASN A 265 -11.25 -22.25 10.80
C ASN A 265 -11.58 -22.77 9.38
N PRO A 266 -11.54 -24.11 9.15
CA PRO A 266 -11.72 -24.68 7.82
C PRO A 266 -13.14 -24.49 7.26
N GLU A 267 -14.15 -24.20 8.08
CA GLU A 267 -15.49 -23.90 7.60
C GLU A 267 -15.55 -22.59 6.83
N TYR A 268 -14.73 -21.60 7.19
CA TYR A 268 -14.64 -20.33 6.45
C TYR A 268 -14.12 -20.56 5.03
N VAL A 269 -13.14 -21.45 4.89
CA VAL A 269 -12.59 -21.86 3.59
C VAL A 269 -13.66 -22.58 2.76
N LYS A 270 -14.45 -23.49 3.35
CA LYS A 270 -15.55 -24.17 2.64
C LYS A 270 -16.58 -23.17 2.12
N VAL A 271 -17.00 -22.22 2.97
CA VAL A 271 -17.96 -21.16 2.59
C VAL A 271 -17.36 -20.28 1.50
N LEU A 272 -16.09 -19.89 1.61
CA LEU A 272 -15.37 -19.13 0.59
C LEU A 272 -15.41 -19.81 -0.77
N VAL A 273 -15.05 -21.10 -0.82
CA VAL A 273 -15.04 -21.88 -2.06
C VAL A 273 -16.42 -21.98 -2.67
N GLN A 274 -17.44 -22.31 -1.87
CA GLN A 274 -18.83 -22.40 -2.36
C GLN A 274 -19.30 -21.07 -2.95
N ASN A 275 -18.98 -19.95 -2.30
CA ASN A 275 -19.29 -18.63 -2.81
C ASN A 275 -18.50 -18.30 -4.08
N ALA A 276 -17.21 -18.64 -4.14
CA ALA A 276 -16.38 -18.44 -5.33
C ALA A 276 -16.95 -19.20 -6.54
N VAL A 277 -17.40 -20.44 -6.34
CA VAL A 277 -18.08 -21.26 -7.36
C VAL A 277 -19.41 -20.62 -7.77
N GLY A 278 -20.25 -20.25 -6.80
CA GLY A 278 -21.54 -19.60 -7.07
C GLY A 278 -21.42 -18.28 -7.83
N LYS A 279 -20.28 -17.58 -7.70
CA LYS A 279 -19.97 -16.35 -8.44
C LYS A 279 -19.21 -16.57 -9.75
N GLY A 280 -18.94 -17.83 -10.12
CA GLY A 280 -18.22 -18.16 -11.35
C GLY A 280 -16.73 -17.83 -11.32
N VAL A 281 -16.14 -17.57 -10.14
CA VAL A 281 -14.70 -17.34 -9.99
C VAL A 281 -13.95 -18.67 -10.04
N LEU A 282 -14.49 -19.71 -9.38
CA LEU A 282 -13.97 -21.07 -9.40
C LEU A 282 -14.94 -22.02 -10.12
N LYS A 283 -14.38 -23.06 -10.73
CA LYS A 283 -15.14 -24.20 -11.26
C LYS A 283 -14.46 -25.49 -10.80
N LYS A 284 -15.25 -26.45 -10.35
CA LYS A 284 -14.74 -27.78 -9.98
C LYS A 284 -14.24 -28.51 -11.23
N GLU A 285 -13.06 -29.12 -11.14
CA GLU A 285 -12.53 -30.02 -12.19
C GLU A 285 -13.39 -31.27 -12.36
#